data_AF-A0A2M6UCU9-F1
#
_entry.id   AF-A0A2M6UCU9-F1
#
_cell.length_a   1.000
_cell.length_b   1.000
_cell.length_c   1.000
_cell.angle_alpha   90.00
_cell.angle_beta   90.00
_cell.angle_gamma   90.00
#
_symmetry.space_group_name_H-M   'P 1'
#
loop_
_entity.id
_entity.type
_entity.pdbx_description
1 polymer ?
#
loop_
_entity_poly.entity_id
_entity_poly.type
_entity_poly.pdbx_seq_one_letter_code
_entity_poly.pdbx_strand_id
1 'polypeptide(L)'
;MSIVTEWWEKIWAERRVIKRAPSSFLLALFSSVVLVGAAIWSFLGDRFETRIKNLETATAVKEAEINMWKASVGMKDQQIALLRSTSTSPAPSSGPYAASASVTIQFASDVTKNFPILKDSANIWRWNFTTTKLTVNNQPSNSLYSGYAIFLVFDKPVDFKQVSVTSSKPEALPKWTLADFSERTAMVMFSGELADQAITIRTGNSS
;
A
#
# COMPACT_ATOMS: atom_id res chain seq x y z
N MET A 1 -17.33 30.93 10.68
CA MET A 1 -18.47 31.28 11.55
C MET A 1 -19.24 30.01 11.83
N SER A 2 -19.51 29.72 13.11
CA SER A 2 -20.08 28.44 13.55
C SER A 2 -21.59 28.39 13.26
N ILE A 3 -22.11 27.23 12.85
CA ILE A 3 -23.56 26.97 12.70
C ILE A 3 -24.33 27.36 13.98
N VAL A 4 -23.67 27.25 15.15
CA VAL A 4 -24.23 27.64 16.45
C VAL A 4 -24.49 29.15 16.52
N THR A 5 -23.61 29.99 15.93
CA THR A 5 -23.77 31.45 15.97
C THR A 5 -24.90 31.94 15.07
N GLU A 6 -25.11 31.34 13.88
CA GLU A 6 -26.27 31.68 13.03
C GLU A 6 -27.60 31.23 13.64
N TRP A 7 -27.62 30.06 14.27
CA TRP A 7 -28.82 29.56 14.93
C TRP A 7 -29.22 30.45 16.13
N TRP A 8 -28.23 30.95 16.88
CA TRP A 8 -28.46 31.83 18.02
C TRP A 8 -29.00 33.21 17.62
N GLU A 9 -28.45 33.82 16.56
CA GLU A 9 -28.94 35.09 16.00
C GLU A 9 -30.39 34.97 15.50
N LYS A 10 -30.74 33.84 14.88
CA LYS A 10 -32.11 33.59 14.40
C LYS A 10 -33.13 33.49 15.54
N ILE A 11 -32.75 32.84 16.66
CA ILE A 11 -33.60 32.77 17.86
C ILE A 11 -33.81 34.16 18.49
N TRP A 12 -32.78 35.00 18.52
CA TRP A 12 -32.90 36.36 19.03
C TRP A 12 -33.71 37.28 18.11
N ALA A 13 -33.66 37.06 16.80
CA ALA A 13 -34.48 37.79 15.84
C ALA A 13 -35.99 37.52 16.02
N GLU A 14 -36.38 36.29 16.33
CA GLU A 14 -37.78 35.89 16.57
C GLU A 14 -38.36 36.39 17.90
N ARG A 15 -37.52 36.68 18.91
CA ARG A 15 -37.96 37.23 20.21
C ARG A 15 -38.63 38.61 20.12
N ARG A 16 -38.42 39.37 19.05
CA ARG A 16 -39.03 40.70 18.88
C ARG A 16 -40.55 40.68 18.70
N VAL A 17 -41.15 39.53 18.42
CA VAL A 17 -42.60 39.36 18.18
C VAL A 17 -43.40 39.13 19.48
N ILE A 18 -42.75 38.81 20.61
CA ILE A 18 -43.42 38.38 21.84
C ILE A 18 -43.58 39.55 22.83
N LYS A 19 -44.43 40.54 22.51
CA LYS A 19 -44.72 41.67 23.43
C LYS A 19 -46.04 41.55 24.21
N ARG A 20 -46.83 40.48 24.04
CA ARG A 20 -48.15 40.31 24.69
C ARG A 20 -48.44 38.90 25.23
N ALA A 21 -47.42 38.10 25.53
CA ALA A 21 -47.62 36.81 26.18
C ALA A 21 -47.74 36.98 27.71
N PRO A 22 -48.64 36.26 28.40
CA PRO A 22 -48.71 36.26 29.86
C PRO A 22 -47.39 35.74 30.47
N SER A 23 -46.96 36.33 31.58
CA SER A 23 -45.67 36.05 32.23
C SER A 23 -45.46 34.57 32.59
N SER A 24 -46.54 33.84 32.89
CA SER A 24 -46.50 32.40 33.17
C SER A 24 -46.11 31.56 31.95
N PHE A 25 -46.50 31.97 30.75
CA PHE A 25 -46.14 31.28 29.50
C PHE A 25 -44.67 31.47 29.16
N LEU A 26 -44.12 32.67 29.42
CA LEU A 26 -42.69 32.94 29.24
C LEU A 26 -41.85 32.08 30.19
N LEU A 27 -42.20 32.00 31.47
CA LEU A 27 -41.49 31.16 32.45
C LEU A 27 -41.48 29.68 32.07
N ALA A 28 -42.61 29.15 31.58
CA ALA A 28 -42.70 27.76 31.11
C ALA A 28 -41.81 27.50 29.89
N LEU A 29 -41.75 28.42 28.92
CA LEU A 29 -40.86 28.32 27.76
C LEU A 29 -39.39 28.39 28.15
N PHE A 30 -39.01 29.29 29.05
CA PHE A 30 -37.63 29.37 29.56
C PHE A 30 -37.23 28.08 30.28
N SER A 31 -38.10 27.52 31.13
CA SER A 31 -37.84 26.26 31.82
C SER A 31 -37.65 25.10 30.84
N SER A 32 -38.46 25.02 29.78
CA SER A 32 -38.36 23.96 28.77
C SER A 32 -37.06 24.07 27.95
N VAL A 33 -36.68 25.28 27.52
CA VAL A 33 -35.44 25.51 26.78
C VAL A 33 -34.20 25.18 27.62
N VAL A 34 -34.19 25.52 28.91
CA VAL A 34 -33.08 25.19 29.82
C VAL A 34 -32.95 23.68 30.00
N LEU A 35 -34.07 22.96 30.17
CA LEU A 35 -34.06 21.50 30.30
C LEU A 35 -33.59 20.80 29.02
N VAL A 36 -34.07 21.23 27.85
CA VAL A 36 -33.62 20.69 26.56
C VAL A 36 -32.15 21.01 26.31
N GLY A 37 -31.69 22.22 26.65
CA GLY A 37 -30.29 22.60 26.57
C GLY A 37 -29.38 21.74 27.45
N ALA A 38 -29.79 21.48 28.70
CA ALA A 38 -29.05 20.63 29.62
C ALA A 38 -28.99 19.16 29.15
N ALA A 39 -30.10 18.63 28.60
CA ALA A 39 -30.14 17.27 28.06
C ALA A 39 -29.25 17.12 26.82
N ILE A 40 -29.27 18.10 25.90
CA ILE A 40 -28.39 18.12 24.72
C ILE A 40 -26.92 18.23 25.15
N TRP A 41 -26.62 19.07 26.14
CA TRP A 41 -25.26 19.23 26.66
C TRP A 41 -24.75 17.94 27.31
N SER A 42 -25.56 17.28 28.14
CA SER A 42 -25.21 15.99 28.75
C SER A 42 -24.97 14.91 27.70
N PHE A 43 -25.87 14.79 26.71
CA PHE A 43 -25.74 13.80 25.65
C PHE A 43 -24.50 14.02 24.77
N LEU A 44 -24.20 15.29 24.45
CA LEU A 44 -23.01 15.64 23.70
C LEU A 44 -21.73 15.44 24.52
N GLY A 45 -21.74 15.78 25.81
CA GLY A 45 -20.63 15.59 26.74
C GLY A 45 -20.16 14.13 26.77
N ASP A 46 -21.07 13.19 27.04
CA ASP A 46 -20.76 11.75 27.08
C ASP A 46 -20.18 11.23 25.76
N ARG A 47 -20.72 11.71 24.64
CA ARG A 47 -20.23 11.39 23.29
C ARG A 47 -18.82 11.91 23.05
N PHE A 48 -18.50 13.12 23.51
CA PHE A 48 -17.16 13.68 23.38
C PHE A 48 -16.16 12.96 24.26
N GLU A 49 -16.49 12.68 25.52
CA GLU A 49 -15.61 11.92 26.43
C GLU A 49 -15.31 10.52 25.89
N THR A 50 -16.33 9.81 25.39
CA THR A 50 -16.16 8.49 24.78
C THR A 50 -15.24 8.56 23.55
N ARG A 51 -15.41 9.58 22.71
CA ARG A 51 -14.54 9.77 21.53
C ARG A 51 -13.11 10.10 21.92
N ILE A 52 -12.90 10.94 22.94
CA ILE A 52 -11.56 11.26 23.46
C ILE A 52 -10.88 10.00 23.95
N LYS A 53 -11.55 9.20 24.79
CA LYS A 53 -11.01 7.93 25.30
C LYS A 53 -10.66 6.95 24.17
N ASN A 54 -11.52 6.83 23.16
CA ASN A 54 -11.25 5.98 22.01
C ASN A 54 -10.04 6.48 21.20
N LEU A 55 -9.87 7.80 21.05
CA LEU A 55 -8.70 8.38 20.39
C LEU A 55 -7.42 8.10 21.17
N GLU A 56 -7.44 8.24 22.49
CA GLU A 56 -6.29 7.93 23.35
C GLU A 56 -5.88 6.45 23.26
N THR A 57 -6.86 5.54 23.23
CA THR A 57 -6.56 4.11 23.03
C THR A 57 -5.99 3.84 21.64
N ALA A 58 -6.51 4.49 20.60
CA ALA A 58 -6.01 4.34 19.24
C ALA A 58 -4.58 4.88 19.10
N THR A 59 -4.24 5.99 19.75
CA THR A 59 -2.87 6.53 19.77
C THR A 59 -1.92 5.58 20.50
N ALA A 60 -2.32 5.04 21.65
CA ALA A 60 -1.49 4.08 22.39
C ALA A 60 -1.19 2.80 21.58
N VAL A 61 -2.20 2.27 20.86
CA VAL A 61 -2.01 1.13 19.95
C VAL A 61 -1.02 1.46 18.83
N LYS A 62 -1.12 2.66 18.24
CA LYS A 62 -0.21 3.10 17.19
C LYS A 62 1.22 3.30 17.69
N GLU A 63 1.42 3.81 18.89
CA GLU A 63 2.73 3.92 19.51
C GLU A 63 3.35 2.54 19.80
N ALA A 64 2.55 1.59 20.29
CA ALA A 64 3.00 0.21 20.49
C ALA A 64 3.41 -0.45 19.17
N GLU A 65 2.62 -0.25 18.10
CA GLU A 65 2.94 -0.71 16.75
C GLU A 65 4.28 -0.12 16.26
N ILE A 66 4.47 1.21 16.38
CA ILE A 66 5.72 1.88 16.00
C ILE A 66 6.93 1.33 16.78
N ASN A 67 6.79 1.09 18.09
CA ASN A 67 7.87 0.56 18.91
C ASN A 67 8.24 -0.88 18.50
N MET A 68 7.24 -1.70 18.17
CA MET A 68 7.47 -3.04 17.62
C MET A 68 8.20 -2.99 16.26
N TRP A 69 7.80 -2.10 15.36
CA TRP A 69 8.50 -1.90 14.08
C TRP A 69 9.95 -1.44 14.28
N LYS A 70 10.20 -0.50 15.20
CA LYS A 70 11.57 -0.04 15.54
C LYS A 70 12.44 -1.19 16.06
N ALA A 71 11.90 -2.04 16.93
CA ALA A 71 12.62 -3.22 17.44
C ALA A 71 12.94 -4.22 16.31
N SER A 72 11.99 -4.45 15.39
CA SER A 72 12.17 -5.34 14.23
C SER A 72 13.26 -4.84 13.27
N VAL A 73 13.29 -3.52 12.99
CA VAL A 73 14.34 -2.91 12.17
C VAL A 73 15.71 -3.06 12.84
N GLY A 74 15.82 -2.80 14.15
CA GLY A 74 17.09 -2.97 14.88
C GLY A 74 17.62 -4.41 14.83
N MET A 75 16.75 -5.43 14.89
CA MET A 75 17.17 -6.82 14.73
C MET A 75 17.65 -7.14 13.30
N LYS A 76 17.02 -6.56 12.27
CA LYS A 76 17.50 -6.71 10.89
C LYS A 76 18.88 -6.09 10.70
N ASP A 77 19.13 -4.93 11.31
CA ASP A 77 20.45 -4.29 11.25
C ASP A 77 21.53 -5.16 11.91
N GLN A 78 21.21 -5.83 13.03
CA GLN A 78 22.11 -6.80 13.66
C GLN A 78 22.35 -8.03 12.78
N GLN A 79 21.31 -8.56 12.12
CA GLN A 79 21.48 -9.65 11.15
C GLN A 79 22.34 -9.24 9.95
N ILE A 80 22.18 -8.02 9.44
CA ILE A 80 23.01 -7.49 8.35
C ILE A 80 24.47 -7.34 8.81
N ALA A 81 24.71 -6.86 10.04
CA ALA A 81 26.06 -6.77 10.60
C ALA A 81 26.70 -8.16 10.79
N LEU A 82 25.92 -9.16 11.20
CA LEU A 82 26.38 -10.55 11.31
C LEU A 82 26.70 -11.15 9.92
N LEU A 83 25.83 -10.92 8.93
CA LEU A 83 26.05 -11.37 7.56
C LEU A 83 27.32 -10.73 6.97
N ARG A 84 27.52 -9.42 7.17
CA ARG A 84 28.74 -8.71 6.72
C ARG A 84 30.02 -9.21 7.39
N SER A 85 29.96 -9.59 8.67
CA SER A 85 31.14 -10.12 9.37
C SER A 85 31.47 -11.55 8.91
N THR A 86 30.46 -12.38 8.65
CA THR A 86 30.67 -13.72 8.05
C THR A 86 31.02 -13.67 6.55
N SER A 87 30.71 -12.58 5.85
CA SER A 87 31.03 -12.38 4.44
C SER A 87 32.39 -11.72 4.19
N THR A 88 33.31 -11.73 5.16
CA THR A 88 34.74 -11.52 4.90
C THR A 88 35.33 -12.74 4.18
N SER A 89 34.60 -13.26 3.19
CA SER A 89 35.11 -14.13 2.16
C SER A 89 35.90 -13.23 1.21
N PRO A 90 37.10 -13.65 0.76
CA PRO A 90 37.91 -12.87 -0.17
C PRO A 90 37.05 -12.45 -1.36
N ALA A 91 37.21 -11.18 -1.77
CA ALA A 91 36.55 -10.57 -2.91
C ALA A 91 36.37 -11.61 -4.03
N PRO A 92 35.17 -11.75 -4.64
CA PRO A 92 34.98 -12.69 -5.72
C PRO A 92 36.04 -12.36 -6.76
N SER A 93 37.04 -13.24 -6.84
CA SER A 93 38.02 -13.22 -7.91
C SER A 93 37.18 -13.11 -9.17
N SER A 94 37.39 -12.06 -9.95
CA SER A 94 36.79 -11.84 -11.25
C SER A 94 37.09 -13.04 -12.15
N GLY A 95 36.33 -14.10 -11.95
CA GLY A 95 36.37 -15.31 -12.72
C GLY A 95 35.78 -14.97 -14.09
N PRO A 96 36.40 -15.42 -15.19
CA PRO A 96 36.24 -14.78 -16.49
C PRO A 96 34.88 -14.93 -17.19
N TYR A 97 33.82 -15.44 -16.57
CA TYR A 97 32.54 -15.64 -17.27
C TYR A 97 31.33 -15.48 -16.35
N ALA A 98 30.82 -14.25 -16.22
CA ALA A 98 29.43 -14.06 -15.83
C ALA A 98 28.54 -14.66 -16.93
N ALA A 99 27.72 -15.64 -16.57
CA ALA A 99 26.87 -16.31 -17.55
C ALA A 99 25.69 -15.42 -17.93
N SER A 100 25.34 -15.37 -19.21
CA SER A 100 24.06 -14.77 -19.63
C SER A 100 22.90 -15.65 -19.15
N ALA A 101 21.78 -15.02 -18.79
CA ALA A 101 20.55 -15.73 -18.47
C ALA A 101 19.39 -15.20 -19.31
N SER A 102 18.45 -16.08 -19.62
CA SER A 102 17.22 -15.69 -20.30
C SER A 102 16.04 -16.47 -19.76
N VAL A 103 14.88 -15.81 -19.66
CA VAL A 103 13.64 -16.45 -19.25
C VAL A 103 12.50 -15.89 -20.08
N THR A 104 11.68 -16.78 -20.65
CA THR A 104 10.51 -16.42 -21.45
C THR A 104 9.26 -16.95 -20.76
N ILE A 105 8.39 -16.05 -20.32
CA ILE A 105 7.19 -16.37 -19.55
C ILE A 105 5.97 -15.94 -20.36
N GLN A 106 5.09 -16.89 -20.66
CA GLN A 106 3.81 -16.63 -21.32
C GLN A 106 2.73 -16.37 -20.28
N PHE A 107 2.12 -15.19 -20.35
CA PHE A 107 0.94 -14.84 -19.58
C PHE A 107 -0.32 -15.21 -20.37
N ALA A 108 -1.29 -15.80 -19.68
CA ALA A 108 -2.58 -16.16 -20.27
C ALA A 108 -3.47 -14.91 -20.45
N SER A 109 -4.51 -15.02 -21.28
CA SER A 109 -5.55 -13.99 -21.45
C SER A 109 -6.26 -13.71 -20.12
N ASP A 110 -6.66 -14.79 -19.45
CA ASP A 110 -7.33 -14.72 -18.15
C ASP A 110 -6.35 -15.08 -17.03
N VAL A 111 -5.64 -14.07 -16.55
CA VAL A 111 -4.67 -14.17 -15.45
C VAL A 111 -5.30 -14.53 -14.10
N THR A 112 -6.63 -14.55 -13.99
CA THR A 112 -7.32 -15.01 -12.76
C THR A 112 -7.55 -16.50 -12.75
N LYS A 113 -7.60 -17.13 -13.93
CA LYS A 113 -7.85 -18.57 -14.07
C LYS A 113 -6.59 -19.36 -14.38
N ASN A 114 -5.64 -18.74 -15.06
CA ASN A 114 -4.46 -19.41 -15.56
C ASN A 114 -3.20 -18.74 -15.04
N PHE A 115 -2.30 -19.56 -14.52
CA PHE A 115 -0.98 -19.10 -14.10
C PHE A 115 -0.07 -18.88 -15.31
N PRO A 116 0.90 -17.94 -15.23
CA PRO A 116 1.92 -17.78 -16.25
C PRO A 116 2.69 -19.09 -16.45
N ILE A 117 3.06 -19.37 -17.69
CA ILE A 117 3.75 -20.60 -18.09
C ILE A 117 5.15 -20.24 -18.54
N LEU A 118 6.15 -20.91 -17.97
CA LEU A 118 7.53 -20.83 -18.45
C LEU A 118 7.61 -21.52 -19.82
N LYS A 119 7.98 -20.76 -20.86
CA LYS A 119 8.13 -21.28 -22.23
C LYS A 119 9.55 -21.71 -22.53
N ASP A 120 10.52 -20.90 -22.09
CA ASP A 120 11.94 -21.13 -22.33
C ASP A 120 12.76 -20.53 -21.20
N SER A 121 13.91 -21.13 -20.90
CA SER A 121 14.83 -20.64 -19.87
C SER A 121 16.26 -21.11 -20.10
N ALA A 122 17.21 -20.20 -19.93
CA ALA A 122 18.63 -20.47 -19.86
C ALA A 122 19.21 -19.88 -18.58
N ASN A 123 20.00 -20.68 -17.85
CA ASN A 123 20.62 -20.29 -16.58
C ASN A 123 19.62 -19.92 -15.47
N ILE A 124 18.41 -20.50 -15.47
CA ILE A 124 17.40 -20.32 -14.41
C ILE A 124 17.25 -21.63 -13.64
N TRP A 125 17.50 -21.59 -12.33
CA TRP A 125 17.27 -22.72 -11.45
C TRP A 125 15.83 -22.75 -10.92
N ARG A 126 15.33 -21.59 -10.50
CA ARG A 126 13.96 -21.44 -10.00
C ARG A 126 13.37 -20.11 -10.45
N TRP A 127 12.07 -20.09 -10.63
CA TRP A 127 11.33 -18.86 -10.79
C TRP A 127 10.01 -18.93 -10.00
N ASN A 128 9.50 -17.77 -9.60
CA ASN A 128 8.20 -17.62 -8.99
C ASN A 128 7.61 -16.27 -9.42
N PHE A 129 6.31 -16.08 -9.24
CA PHE A 129 5.68 -14.80 -9.51
C PHE A 129 4.63 -14.49 -8.44
N THR A 130 4.31 -13.21 -8.32
CA THR A 130 3.22 -12.72 -7.48
C THR A 130 2.48 -11.63 -8.24
N THR A 131 1.16 -11.57 -8.06
CA THR A 131 0.32 -10.57 -8.70
C THR A 131 -0.33 -9.69 -7.63
N THR A 132 -0.43 -8.40 -7.94
CA THR A 132 -1.10 -7.43 -7.08
C THR A 132 -2.16 -6.73 -7.91
N LYS A 133 -3.41 -6.77 -7.46
CA LYS A 133 -4.53 -6.05 -8.07
C LYS A 133 -5.14 -5.12 -7.04
N LEU A 134 -5.23 -3.83 -7.38
CA LEU A 134 -5.95 -2.83 -6.60
C LEU A 134 -7.24 -2.49 -7.35
N THR A 135 -8.38 -2.78 -6.74
CA THR A 135 -9.72 -2.46 -7.25
C THR A 135 -10.30 -1.31 -6.44
N VAL A 136 -10.83 -0.29 -7.11
CA VAL A 136 -11.52 0.83 -6.43
C VAL A 136 -13.02 0.55 -6.41
N ASN A 137 -13.63 0.62 -5.22
CA ASN A 137 -15.07 0.59 -4.96
C ASN A 137 -15.85 -0.59 -5.58
N ASN A 138 -15.80 -1.81 -5.01
CA ASN A 138 -16.74 -2.94 -5.21
C ASN A 138 -17.23 -3.25 -6.65
N GLN A 139 -16.64 -2.65 -7.67
CA GLN A 139 -16.90 -2.85 -9.08
C GLN A 139 -15.69 -3.60 -9.63
N PRO A 140 -15.80 -4.92 -9.81
CA PRO A 140 -14.68 -5.76 -10.23
C PRO A 140 -14.16 -5.42 -11.64
N SER A 141 -14.86 -4.59 -12.41
CA SER A 141 -14.50 -4.21 -13.78
C SER A 141 -13.46 -3.09 -13.88
N ASN A 142 -13.20 -2.32 -12.81
CA ASN A 142 -12.28 -1.18 -12.84
C ASN A 142 -11.08 -1.44 -11.91
N SER A 143 -10.18 -2.35 -12.30
CA SER A 143 -8.89 -2.46 -11.62
C SER A 143 -8.09 -1.18 -11.87
N LEU A 144 -7.82 -0.43 -10.81
CA LEU A 144 -7.09 0.83 -10.89
C LEU A 144 -5.59 0.58 -11.17
N TYR A 145 -5.08 -0.56 -10.71
CA TYR A 145 -3.70 -0.95 -10.85
C TYR A 145 -3.55 -2.47 -10.85
N SER A 146 -2.78 -2.98 -11.80
CA SER A 146 -2.32 -4.37 -11.83
C SER A 146 -0.79 -4.36 -11.88
N GLY A 147 -0.16 -5.16 -11.03
CA GLY A 147 1.28 -5.33 -10.96
C GLY A 147 1.68 -6.80 -10.88
N TYR A 148 2.86 -7.10 -11.40
CA TYR A 148 3.46 -8.44 -11.35
C TYR A 148 4.87 -8.33 -10.78
N ALA A 149 5.24 -9.21 -9.87
CA ALA A 149 6.61 -9.38 -9.41
C ALA A 149 7.09 -10.77 -9.83
N ILE A 150 8.17 -10.84 -10.61
CA ILE A 150 8.77 -12.10 -11.07
C ILE A 150 10.08 -12.28 -10.32
N PHE A 151 10.19 -13.36 -9.57
CA PHE A 151 11.38 -13.76 -8.82
C PHE A 151 12.15 -14.78 -9.63
N LEU A 152 13.44 -14.53 -9.83
CA LEU A 152 14.34 -15.38 -10.58
C LEU A 152 15.50 -15.80 -9.69
N VAL A 153 15.86 -17.08 -9.74
CA VAL A 153 17.06 -17.64 -9.11
C VAL A 153 17.90 -18.29 -10.19
N PHE A 154 19.15 -17.86 -10.31
CA PHE A 154 20.06 -18.30 -11.38
C PHE A 154 20.90 -19.49 -10.95
N ASP A 155 21.14 -20.39 -11.90
CA ASP A 155 21.97 -21.59 -11.67
C ASP A 155 23.45 -21.22 -11.54
N LYS A 156 23.92 -20.31 -12.39
CA LYS A 156 25.26 -19.72 -12.40
C LYS A 156 25.20 -18.20 -12.15
N PRO A 157 26.26 -17.60 -11.57
CA PRO A 157 26.35 -16.16 -11.39
C PRO A 157 26.11 -15.36 -12.69
N VAL A 158 25.33 -14.29 -12.58
CA VAL A 158 24.92 -13.40 -13.68
C VAL A 158 25.41 -11.97 -13.42
N ASP A 159 25.83 -11.27 -14.48
CA ASP A 159 26.11 -9.83 -14.43
C ASP A 159 24.86 -9.02 -14.81
N PHE A 160 24.44 -8.11 -13.93
CA PHE A 160 23.26 -7.26 -14.10
C PHE A 160 23.55 -5.91 -14.76
N LYS A 161 24.78 -5.67 -15.24
CA LYS A 161 25.11 -4.44 -15.98
C LYS A 161 24.15 -4.16 -17.14
N GLN A 162 23.65 -5.21 -17.77
CA GLN A 162 22.67 -5.12 -18.85
C GLN A 162 21.50 -6.06 -18.55
N VAL A 163 20.32 -5.49 -18.36
CA VAL A 163 19.04 -6.21 -18.30
C VAL A 163 18.16 -5.67 -19.41
N SER A 164 17.62 -6.57 -20.22
CA SER A 164 16.66 -6.24 -21.26
C SER A 164 15.39 -7.03 -21.05
N VAL A 165 14.26 -6.37 -21.26
CA VAL A 165 12.94 -6.98 -21.17
C VAL A 165 12.22 -6.69 -22.47
N THR A 166 11.81 -7.74 -23.17
CA THR A 166 11.07 -7.64 -24.42
C THR A 166 9.72 -8.34 -24.29
N SER A 167 8.75 -7.92 -25.09
CA SER A 167 7.42 -8.53 -25.16
C SER A 167 7.14 -9.03 -26.57
N SER A 168 6.33 -10.10 -26.70
CA SER A 168 5.73 -10.50 -27.97
C SER A 168 4.82 -9.42 -28.57
N LYS A 169 4.36 -8.46 -27.76
CA LYS A 169 3.61 -7.27 -28.18
C LYS A 169 4.39 -6.02 -27.74
N PRO A 170 5.33 -5.50 -28.56
CA PRO A 170 6.23 -4.42 -28.15
C PRO A 170 5.52 -3.15 -27.66
N GLU A 171 4.39 -2.80 -28.29
CA GLU A 171 3.57 -1.63 -27.93
C GLU A 171 2.85 -1.78 -26.58
N ALA A 172 2.72 -3.02 -26.09
CA ALA A 172 1.99 -3.35 -24.88
C ALA A 172 2.91 -3.76 -23.72
N LEU A 173 4.22 -3.55 -23.83
CA LEU A 173 5.18 -3.83 -22.76
C LEU A 173 4.96 -2.84 -21.61
N PRO A 174 4.51 -3.29 -20.42
CA PRO A 174 4.30 -2.38 -19.31
C PRO A 174 5.61 -1.86 -18.75
N LYS A 175 5.52 -0.76 -17.99
CA LYS A 175 6.67 -0.22 -17.25
C LYS A 175 7.20 -1.30 -16.31
N TRP A 176 8.52 -1.46 -16.28
CA TRP A 176 9.17 -2.44 -15.42
C TRP A 176 10.32 -1.83 -14.63
N THR A 177 10.69 -2.49 -13.54
CA THR A 177 11.82 -2.09 -12.69
C THR A 177 12.47 -3.34 -12.13
N LEU A 178 13.81 -3.33 -12.05
CA LEU A 178 14.59 -4.36 -11.39
C LEU A 178 14.76 -3.98 -9.91
N ALA A 179 14.46 -4.92 -9.02
CA ALA A 179 14.59 -4.77 -7.57
C ALA A 179 15.28 -6.03 -7.00
N ASP A 180 15.87 -5.89 -5.81
CA ASP A 180 16.44 -6.98 -5.02
C ASP A 180 17.27 -8.00 -5.82
N PHE A 181 18.29 -7.48 -6.54
CA PHE A 181 19.16 -8.29 -7.39
C PHE A 181 20.51 -8.57 -6.73
N SER A 182 21.01 -9.78 -6.98
CA SER A 182 22.34 -10.25 -6.63
C SER A 182 22.87 -11.10 -7.78
N GLU A 183 24.12 -11.56 -7.74
CA GLU A 183 24.66 -12.47 -8.77
C GLU A 183 23.81 -13.74 -8.99
N ARG A 184 22.98 -14.15 -8.03
CA ARG A 184 22.17 -15.38 -8.07
C ARG A 184 20.67 -15.18 -7.96
N THR A 185 20.19 -13.96 -7.74
CA THR A 185 18.76 -13.67 -7.58
C THR A 185 18.38 -12.36 -8.26
N ALA A 186 17.14 -12.24 -8.72
CA ALA A 186 16.60 -10.98 -9.20
C ALA A 186 15.08 -10.94 -9.02
N MET A 187 14.54 -9.76 -8.74
CA MET A 187 13.10 -9.49 -8.80
C MET A 187 12.81 -8.46 -9.89
N VAL A 188 12.00 -8.83 -10.87
CA VAL A 188 11.53 -7.92 -11.93
C VAL A 188 10.07 -7.58 -11.67
N MET A 189 9.81 -6.30 -11.46
CA MET A 189 8.47 -5.78 -11.19
C MET A 189 7.90 -5.14 -12.45
N PHE A 190 6.66 -5.45 -12.79
CA PHE A 190 5.90 -4.87 -13.89
C PHE A 190 4.70 -4.11 -13.33
N SER A 191 4.46 -2.90 -13.85
CA SER A 191 3.31 -2.06 -13.55
C SER A 191 2.44 -1.92 -14.79
N GLY A 192 1.39 -2.73 -14.89
CA GLY A 192 0.47 -2.78 -16.02
C GLY A 192 -0.04 -4.19 -16.31
N GLU A 193 -0.80 -4.32 -17.40
CA GLU A 193 -1.39 -5.59 -17.83
C GLU A 193 -0.41 -6.40 -18.68
N LEU A 194 -0.28 -7.69 -18.35
CA LEU A 194 0.55 -8.65 -19.08
C LEU A 194 -0.29 -9.72 -19.81
N ALA A 195 -1.62 -9.60 -19.82
CA ALA A 195 -2.51 -10.58 -20.43
C ALA A 195 -2.17 -10.78 -21.92
N ASP A 196 -2.17 -12.04 -22.37
CA ASP A 196 -1.87 -12.43 -23.75
C ASP A 196 -0.52 -11.95 -24.28
N GLN A 197 0.51 -11.96 -23.44
CA GLN A 197 1.87 -11.58 -23.82
C GLN A 197 2.89 -12.61 -23.36
N ALA A 198 3.92 -12.84 -24.18
CA ALA A 198 5.14 -13.50 -23.74
C ALA A 198 6.18 -12.44 -23.40
N ILE A 199 6.69 -12.47 -22.17
CA ILE A 199 7.75 -11.58 -21.71
C ILE A 199 9.06 -12.34 -21.69
N THR A 200 10.08 -11.80 -22.36
CA THR A 200 11.44 -12.34 -22.34
C THR A 200 12.33 -11.40 -21.53
N ILE A 201 12.91 -11.89 -20.45
CA ILE A 201 13.90 -11.17 -19.64
C ILE A 201 15.26 -11.76 -19.97
N ARG A 202 16.23 -10.93 -20.35
CA ARG A 202 17.61 -11.33 -20.61
C ARG A 202 18.58 -10.49 -19.78
N THR A 203 19.60 -11.16 -19.27
CA THR A 203 20.66 -10.56 -18.47
C THR A 203 22.03 -10.99 -19.00
N GLY A 204 23.05 -10.17 -18.75
CA GLY A 204 24.41 -10.38 -19.23
C GLY A 204 24.69 -9.73 -20.59
N ASN A 205 25.93 -9.85 -21.06
CA ASN A 205 26.33 -9.26 -22.33
C ASN A 205 25.58 -9.94 -23.48
N SER A 206 24.80 -9.15 -24.22
CA SER A 206 24.31 -9.54 -25.54
C SER A 206 25.50 -9.49 -26.50
N SER A 207 26.31 -10.56 -26.53
CA SER A 207 27.32 -10.76 -27.57
C SER A 207 26.67 -10.99 -28.91
#